data_AF-A0A816S604-F1
#
_entry.id   AF-A0A816S604-F1
#
_cell.length_a   1.000
_cell.length_b   1.000
_cell.length_c   1.000
_cell.angle_alpha   90.00
_cell.angle_beta   90.00
_cell.angle_gamma   90.00
#
_symmetry.space_group_name_H-M   'P 1'
#
loop_
_entity.id
_entity.type
_entity.pdbx_description
1 polymer ?
#
loop_
_entity_poly.entity_id
_entity_poly.type
_entity_poly.pdbx_seq_one_letter_code
_entity_poly.pdbx_strand_id
1 'polypeptide(L)'
;MTNLEKQADEILALQSIFDTKFRLLHDNNQYEILIDFDLIQPFLLRCNDKTSIIHHLPPFSLIIHYHDEYPSDRPPSFIPSCFYFSKISLRNLCQKLDNYSFVKGEVCVYDWIELIKQETTNELTLDAKVEEQINDPRALNGYLPENIDQIYQYLINYNTEHEEKQFENHFQTCLICSDIIRGSDCIRLHRCRHFYCRSCLNTYVQMALNNGRFGEKLLCPQNQCQKALLPNEIKQIIQDDQLYQRYERLTLQHALELMNDIIWCPRCQTPVLIGNGEDNLAICDQCHYTFCKKCREIFHFQTICPKDYLIKQLRLQQEKQFERIRKQQEGERERIQKEKNRKRLTKEQERAQTERDRIEKQQKNAAERELLKQRYREVTIDLTEEDNLLENILNAERMEALNTQSCPNCHVKIEKNGGCSHMHCSRCDYNFTWSTSEGPQDPKITSLLYHSSTAQSIESIREELNKKLDTAKISEDDEKVVINNRSFIGSAIVKRVKPCPNSSCQKLNVKMGDDNLIICNDCLEQYCFSCAKPINGLQHFQKKCDRYT
;
A
#
# COMPACT_ATOMS: atom_id res chain seq x y z
N MET A 1 -10.26 -39.90 -70.03
CA MET A 1 -11.31 -40.28 -69.09
C MET A 1 -12.65 -39.80 -69.62
N THR A 2 -13.71 -40.58 -69.41
CA THR A 2 -15.10 -40.18 -69.69
C THR A 2 -15.61 -39.20 -68.63
N ASN A 3 -16.76 -38.57 -68.88
CA ASN A 3 -17.45 -37.75 -67.89
C ASN A 3 -17.77 -38.54 -66.60
N LEU A 4 -18.28 -39.77 -66.75
CA LEU A 4 -18.60 -40.68 -65.65
C LEU A 4 -17.36 -41.05 -64.81
N GLU A 5 -16.22 -41.31 -65.43
CA GLU A 5 -14.95 -41.57 -64.73
C GLU A 5 -14.52 -40.34 -63.89
N LYS A 6 -14.53 -39.14 -64.49
CA LYS A 6 -14.17 -37.91 -63.76
C LYS A 6 -15.14 -37.58 -62.61
N GLN A 7 -16.43 -37.86 -62.79
CA GLN A 7 -17.44 -37.72 -61.73
C GLN A 7 -17.17 -38.69 -60.58
N ALA A 8 -16.91 -39.96 -60.89
CA ALA A 8 -16.59 -40.97 -59.87
C ALA A 8 -15.33 -40.59 -59.06
N ASP A 9 -14.29 -40.09 -59.73
CA ASP A 9 -13.07 -39.62 -59.06
C ASP A 9 -13.32 -38.41 -58.14
N GLU A 10 -14.11 -37.40 -58.58
CA GLU A 10 -14.47 -36.25 -57.73
C GLU A 10 -15.33 -36.69 -56.53
N ILE A 11 -16.32 -37.55 -56.74
CA ILE A 11 -17.21 -38.09 -55.69
C ILE A 11 -16.39 -38.88 -54.65
N LEU A 12 -15.43 -39.71 -55.07
CA LEU A 12 -14.54 -40.44 -54.17
C LEU A 12 -13.63 -39.49 -53.37
N ALA A 13 -13.11 -38.44 -54.01
CA ALA A 13 -12.32 -37.42 -53.31
C ALA A 13 -13.15 -36.66 -52.26
N LEU A 14 -14.35 -36.20 -52.63
CA LEU A 14 -15.27 -35.53 -51.70
C LEU A 14 -15.68 -36.45 -50.54
N GLN A 15 -16.01 -37.72 -50.82
CA GLN A 15 -16.33 -38.70 -49.79
C GLN A 15 -15.14 -38.94 -48.84
N SER A 16 -13.90 -38.94 -49.33
CA SER A 16 -12.70 -39.07 -48.48
C SER A 16 -12.40 -37.80 -47.64
N ILE A 17 -12.84 -36.62 -48.08
CA ILE A 17 -12.59 -35.35 -47.36
C ILE A 17 -13.68 -35.10 -46.30
N PHE A 18 -14.94 -35.34 -46.65
CA PHE A 18 -16.10 -35.00 -45.82
C PHE A 18 -16.67 -36.19 -45.04
N ASP A 19 -16.30 -37.43 -45.38
CA ASP A 19 -16.71 -38.66 -44.67
C ASP A 19 -18.25 -38.69 -44.42
N THR A 20 -18.71 -38.77 -43.17
CA THR A 20 -20.12 -38.81 -42.77
C THR A 20 -20.93 -37.54 -43.10
N LYS A 21 -20.27 -36.50 -43.61
CA LYS A 21 -20.86 -35.23 -44.08
C LYS A 21 -21.13 -35.19 -45.58
N PHE A 22 -20.76 -36.23 -46.33
CA PHE A 22 -21.11 -36.40 -47.75
C PHE A 22 -22.09 -37.58 -47.90
N ARG A 23 -23.26 -37.34 -48.52
CA ARG A 23 -24.38 -38.30 -48.52
C ARG A 23 -25.13 -38.31 -49.85
N LEU A 24 -25.42 -39.49 -50.39
CA LEU A 24 -26.37 -39.65 -51.49
C LEU A 24 -27.81 -39.47 -50.96
N LEU A 25 -28.59 -38.58 -51.57
CA LEU A 25 -29.98 -38.31 -51.18
C LEU A 25 -30.98 -39.24 -51.88
N HIS A 26 -30.78 -39.47 -53.18
CA HIS A 26 -31.65 -40.26 -54.06
C HIS A 26 -30.83 -40.92 -55.18
N ASP A 27 -31.37 -41.98 -55.78
CA ASP A 27 -30.75 -42.76 -56.89
C ASP A 27 -30.51 -41.96 -58.20
N ASN A 28 -30.79 -40.65 -58.19
CA ASN A 28 -30.68 -39.73 -59.33
C ASN A 28 -29.41 -38.85 -59.24
N ASN A 29 -28.25 -39.39 -58.86
CA ASN A 29 -26.98 -38.64 -58.77
C ASN A 29 -27.03 -37.33 -57.94
N GLN A 30 -27.83 -37.31 -56.86
CA GLN A 30 -27.94 -36.16 -55.95
C GLN A 30 -27.20 -36.40 -54.64
N TYR A 31 -26.25 -35.52 -54.33
CA TYR A 31 -25.41 -35.61 -53.14
C TYR A 31 -25.55 -34.37 -52.25
N GLU A 32 -25.81 -34.57 -50.97
CA GLU A 32 -25.72 -33.54 -49.93
C GLU A 32 -24.30 -33.49 -49.36
N ILE A 33 -23.77 -32.27 -49.22
CA ILE A 33 -22.48 -31.97 -48.59
C ILE A 33 -22.74 -31.01 -47.44
N LEU A 34 -22.41 -31.43 -46.21
CA LEU A 34 -22.49 -30.60 -45.00
C LEU A 34 -21.13 -29.91 -44.77
N ILE A 35 -21.06 -28.63 -45.12
CA ILE A 35 -19.86 -27.79 -45.09
C ILE A 35 -19.75 -27.13 -43.71
N ASP A 36 -18.70 -27.45 -42.95
CA ASP A 36 -18.35 -26.70 -41.75
C ASP A 36 -17.60 -25.40 -42.10
N PHE A 37 -17.71 -24.40 -41.23
CA PHE A 37 -16.97 -23.15 -41.35
C PHE A 37 -15.78 -23.11 -40.39
N ASP A 38 -14.59 -22.92 -40.95
CA ASP A 38 -13.33 -22.78 -40.22
C ASP A 38 -13.19 -21.34 -39.71
N LEU A 39 -13.90 -21.02 -38.60
CA LEU A 39 -13.98 -19.65 -38.07
C LEU A 39 -12.64 -19.22 -37.42
N ILE A 40 -11.97 -18.25 -38.03
CA ILE A 40 -10.72 -17.65 -37.56
C ILE A 40 -11.03 -16.24 -37.02
N GLN A 41 -10.36 -15.83 -35.92
CA GLN A 41 -10.64 -14.58 -35.16
C GLN A 41 -12.03 -14.60 -34.46
N PRO A 42 -12.34 -13.69 -33.50
CA PRO A 42 -13.64 -13.71 -32.84
C PRO A 42 -14.77 -13.39 -33.82
N PHE A 43 -15.53 -14.42 -34.20
CA PHE A 43 -16.66 -14.28 -35.11
C PHE A 43 -17.85 -13.64 -34.37
N LEU A 44 -18.37 -12.53 -34.90
CA LEU A 44 -19.41 -11.75 -34.24
C LEU A 44 -20.81 -12.12 -34.74
N LEU A 45 -21.61 -12.73 -33.88
CA LEU A 45 -23.04 -12.91 -34.10
C LEU A 45 -23.80 -11.68 -33.57
N ARG A 46 -24.48 -10.96 -34.47
CA ARG A 46 -25.23 -9.73 -34.18
C ARG A 46 -26.71 -9.97 -34.45
N CYS A 47 -27.57 -9.57 -33.52
CA CYS A 47 -29.01 -9.79 -33.60
C CYS A 47 -29.74 -8.62 -32.92
N ASN A 48 -30.29 -7.71 -33.71
CA ASN A 48 -30.78 -6.41 -33.22
C ASN A 48 -29.69 -5.73 -32.35
N ASP A 49 -30.00 -5.37 -31.10
CA ASP A 49 -29.05 -4.75 -30.17
C ASP A 49 -28.09 -5.75 -29.49
N LYS A 50 -28.25 -7.06 -29.72
CA LYS A 50 -27.43 -8.11 -29.10
C LYS A 50 -26.20 -8.38 -29.96
N THR A 51 -25.05 -8.57 -29.33
CA THR A 51 -23.82 -9.05 -29.99
C THR A 51 -23.18 -10.12 -29.12
N SER A 52 -22.68 -11.19 -29.73
CA SER A 52 -21.97 -12.28 -29.05
C SER A 52 -20.84 -12.82 -29.92
N ILE A 53 -19.80 -13.36 -29.29
CA ILE A 53 -18.73 -14.06 -29.99
C ILE A 53 -19.12 -15.54 -30.08
N ILE A 54 -18.93 -16.14 -31.24
CA ILE A 54 -19.06 -17.59 -31.45
C ILE A 54 -17.78 -18.14 -32.09
N HIS A 55 -17.56 -19.44 -31.89
CA HIS A 55 -16.44 -20.21 -32.43
C HIS A 55 -16.91 -21.37 -33.33
N HIS A 56 -18.19 -21.74 -33.26
CA HIS A 56 -18.79 -22.80 -34.07
C HIS A 56 -20.15 -22.37 -34.64
N LEU A 57 -20.35 -22.65 -35.94
CA LEU A 57 -21.65 -22.55 -36.63
C LEU A 57 -22.17 -23.94 -37.01
N PRO A 58 -23.49 -24.13 -37.14
CA PRO A 58 -24.06 -25.32 -37.79
C PRO A 58 -23.53 -25.45 -39.22
N PRO A 59 -23.40 -26.67 -39.78
CA PRO A 59 -22.93 -26.82 -41.14
C PRO A 59 -23.93 -26.24 -42.15
N PHE A 60 -23.40 -25.72 -43.25
CA PHE A 60 -24.17 -25.32 -44.43
C PHE A 60 -24.43 -26.55 -45.30
N SER A 61 -25.67 -26.78 -45.75
CA SER A 61 -25.98 -27.89 -46.65
C SER A 61 -25.92 -27.41 -48.10
N LEU A 62 -25.07 -28.05 -48.89
CA LEU A 62 -24.99 -27.87 -50.34
C LEU A 62 -25.40 -29.17 -51.02
N ILE A 63 -26.50 -29.14 -51.77
CA ILE A 63 -26.95 -30.29 -52.54
C ILE A 63 -26.49 -30.12 -54.00
N ILE A 64 -25.76 -31.10 -54.52
CA ILE A 64 -25.24 -31.14 -55.89
C ILE A 64 -25.98 -32.22 -56.69
N HIS A 65 -26.36 -31.89 -57.92
CA HIS A 65 -26.91 -32.81 -58.90
C HIS A 65 -26.00 -32.89 -60.12
N TYR A 66 -25.38 -34.06 -60.31
CA TYR A 66 -24.49 -34.33 -61.43
C TYR A 66 -25.28 -34.69 -62.69
N HIS A 67 -24.89 -34.09 -63.83
CA HIS A 67 -25.47 -34.36 -65.14
C HIS A 67 -24.48 -35.11 -66.03
N ASP A 68 -24.95 -35.88 -67.01
CA ASP A 68 -24.11 -36.68 -67.91
C ASP A 68 -23.09 -35.85 -68.71
N GLU A 69 -23.34 -34.56 -68.93
CA GLU A 69 -22.45 -33.69 -69.72
C GLU A 69 -21.32 -33.02 -68.88
N TYR A 70 -21.34 -33.16 -67.56
CA TYR A 70 -20.28 -32.67 -66.67
C TYR A 70 -19.09 -33.64 -66.60
N PRO A 71 -17.82 -33.20 -66.60
CA PRO A 71 -17.35 -31.82 -66.66
C PRO A 71 -17.12 -31.26 -68.08
N SER A 72 -17.35 -32.03 -69.15
CA SER A 72 -16.98 -31.59 -70.50
C SER A 72 -17.72 -30.32 -70.99
N ASP A 73 -19.02 -30.16 -70.68
CA ASP A 73 -19.83 -29.09 -71.28
C ASP A 73 -20.40 -28.05 -70.32
N ARG A 74 -20.88 -28.46 -69.14
CA ARG A 74 -21.53 -27.58 -68.15
C ARG A 74 -21.22 -28.03 -66.72
N PRO A 75 -21.18 -27.13 -65.74
CA PRO A 75 -21.08 -27.49 -64.32
C PRO A 75 -22.32 -28.26 -63.83
N PRO A 76 -22.27 -28.93 -62.66
CA PRO A 76 -23.44 -29.58 -62.08
C PRO A 76 -24.46 -28.54 -61.61
N SER A 77 -25.66 -28.96 -61.23
CA SER A 77 -26.62 -28.06 -60.58
C SER A 77 -26.42 -28.07 -59.07
N PHE A 78 -26.57 -26.91 -58.43
CA PHE A 78 -26.45 -26.74 -56.99
C PHE A 78 -27.74 -26.18 -56.37
N ILE A 79 -28.01 -26.59 -55.13
CA ILE A 79 -29.12 -26.15 -54.28
C ILE A 79 -28.52 -25.84 -52.90
N PRO A 80 -28.35 -24.55 -52.54
CA PRO A 80 -27.82 -24.17 -51.24
C PRO A 80 -28.93 -24.13 -50.18
N SER A 81 -28.65 -24.64 -48.99
CA SER A 81 -29.58 -24.70 -47.87
C SER A 81 -28.92 -24.23 -46.56
N CYS A 82 -29.48 -23.18 -45.99
CA CYS A 82 -29.08 -22.62 -44.71
C CYS A 82 -30.26 -21.86 -44.09
N PHE A 83 -30.52 -22.07 -42.79
CA PHE A 83 -31.62 -21.42 -42.07
C PHE A 83 -31.23 -20.12 -41.35
N TYR A 84 -29.92 -19.86 -41.20
CA TYR A 84 -29.39 -18.68 -40.51
C TYR A 84 -28.74 -17.66 -41.46
N PHE A 85 -28.74 -17.92 -42.76
CA PHE A 85 -28.39 -16.95 -43.80
C PHE A 85 -29.63 -16.22 -44.30
N SER A 86 -29.55 -14.89 -44.44
CA SER A 86 -30.64 -14.11 -45.03
C SER A 86 -30.91 -14.51 -46.49
N LYS A 87 -32.12 -14.23 -46.99
CA LYS A 87 -32.49 -14.45 -48.40
C LYS A 87 -31.52 -13.76 -49.37
N ILE A 88 -31.06 -12.55 -49.01
CA ILE A 88 -30.06 -11.79 -49.78
C ILE A 88 -28.68 -12.48 -49.73
N SER A 89 -28.25 -12.96 -48.56
CA SER A 89 -26.98 -13.67 -48.40
C SER A 89 -26.92 -14.92 -49.28
N LEU A 90 -27.96 -15.77 -49.25
CA LEU A 90 -28.03 -16.95 -50.12
C LEU A 90 -28.14 -16.58 -51.60
N ARG A 91 -28.87 -15.53 -51.97
CA ARG A 91 -28.94 -15.07 -53.36
C ARG A 91 -27.58 -14.58 -53.88
N ASN A 92 -26.86 -13.78 -53.09
CA ASN A 92 -25.52 -13.31 -53.44
C ASN A 92 -24.55 -14.48 -53.61
N LEU A 93 -24.65 -15.50 -52.75
CA LEU A 93 -23.89 -16.74 -52.87
C LEU A 93 -24.25 -17.51 -54.15
N CYS A 94 -25.54 -17.67 -54.48
CA CYS A 94 -25.97 -18.27 -55.75
C CYS A 94 -25.38 -17.54 -56.95
N GLN A 95 -25.45 -16.20 -56.96
CA GLN A 95 -24.87 -15.38 -58.02
C GLN A 95 -23.34 -15.52 -58.12
N LYS A 96 -22.63 -15.72 -57.01
CA LYS A 96 -21.18 -15.97 -57.03
C LYS A 96 -20.84 -17.35 -57.60
N LEU A 97 -21.62 -18.38 -57.26
CA LEU A 97 -21.49 -19.72 -57.83
C LEU A 97 -21.87 -19.74 -59.33
N ASP A 98 -22.90 -19.02 -59.76
CA ASP A 98 -23.27 -18.87 -61.17
C ASP A 98 -22.18 -18.15 -61.99
N ASN A 99 -21.48 -17.19 -61.38
CA ASN A 99 -20.37 -16.45 -61.99
C ASN A 99 -19.00 -17.13 -61.82
N TYR A 100 -18.94 -18.35 -61.29
CA TYR A 100 -17.69 -19.11 -61.17
C TYR A 100 -17.10 -19.42 -62.56
N SER A 101 -15.79 -19.18 -62.72
CA SER A 101 -15.05 -19.36 -63.97
C SER A 101 -14.82 -20.84 -64.32
N PHE A 102 -15.89 -21.57 -64.64
CA PHE A 102 -15.84 -22.99 -64.96
C PHE A 102 -14.98 -23.30 -66.20
N VAL A 103 -13.97 -24.16 -66.01
CA VAL A 103 -13.10 -24.64 -67.10
C VAL A 103 -13.67 -25.96 -67.64
N LYS A 104 -14.11 -25.94 -68.91
CA LYS A 104 -14.63 -27.13 -69.58
C LYS A 104 -13.62 -28.29 -69.54
N GLY A 105 -14.10 -29.43 -69.06
CA GLY A 105 -13.32 -30.64 -68.87
C GLY A 105 -12.80 -30.83 -67.45
N GLU A 106 -12.78 -29.81 -66.59
CA GLU A 106 -12.27 -29.90 -65.21
C GLU A 106 -13.39 -29.99 -64.17
N VAL A 107 -13.08 -30.62 -63.03
CA VAL A 107 -14.01 -30.76 -61.90
C VAL A 107 -13.95 -29.52 -61.00
N CYS A 108 -14.99 -29.24 -60.19
CA CYS A 108 -15.19 -27.91 -59.59
C CYS A 108 -16.02 -27.84 -58.31
N VAL A 109 -16.59 -28.96 -57.82
CA VAL A 109 -17.44 -28.94 -56.63
C VAL A 109 -16.64 -28.59 -55.37
N TYR A 110 -15.37 -29.01 -55.29
CA TYR A 110 -14.48 -28.61 -54.20
C TYR A 110 -14.22 -27.09 -54.17
N ASP A 111 -13.99 -26.47 -55.33
CA ASP A 111 -13.79 -25.02 -55.44
C ASP A 111 -15.03 -24.23 -55.00
N TRP A 112 -16.23 -24.73 -55.29
CA TRP A 112 -17.47 -24.16 -54.78
C TRP A 112 -17.58 -24.24 -53.25
N ILE A 113 -17.10 -25.32 -52.63
CA ILE A 113 -17.07 -25.45 -51.17
C ILE A 113 -16.09 -24.44 -50.56
N GLU A 114 -14.90 -24.28 -51.12
CA GLU A 114 -13.93 -23.26 -50.69
C GLU A 114 -14.49 -21.84 -50.84
N LEU A 115 -15.19 -21.54 -51.94
CA LEU A 115 -15.87 -20.26 -52.11
C LEU A 115 -16.96 -20.03 -51.06
N ILE A 116 -17.78 -21.05 -50.75
CA ILE A 116 -18.80 -20.96 -49.69
C ILE A 116 -18.14 -20.67 -48.33
N LYS A 117 -17.02 -21.33 -48.01
CA LYS A 117 -16.25 -21.06 -46.77
C LYS A 117 -15.68 -19.64 -46.70
N GLN A 118 -15.26 -19.07 -47.83
CA GLN A 118 -14.72 -17.70 -47.90
C GLN A 118 -15.80 -16.63 -47.74
N GLU A 119 -17.06 -16.94 -48.08
CA GLU A 119 -18.20 -16.00 -47.99
C GLU A 119 -18.72 -15.80 -46.56
N THR A 120 -18.42 -16.69 -45.61
CA THR A 120 -18.62 -16.42 -44.17
C THR A 120 -17.59 -15.41 -43.65
N THR A 121 -17.89 -14.13 -43.85
CA THR A 121 -17.19 -13.01 -43.21
C THR A 121 -17.17 -13.14 -41.68
N ASN A 122 -16.19 -12.51 -41.02
CA ASN A 122 -15.98 -12.52 -39.55
C ASN A 122 -17.19 -12.03 -38.70
N GLU A 123 -18.31 -11.64 -39.30
CA GLU A 123 -19.57 -11.36 -38.60
C GLU A 123 -20.77 -11.94 -39.37
N LEU A 124 -21.79 -12.36 -38.62
CA LEU A 124 -23.12 -12.72 -39.10
C LEU A 124 -24.14 -11.79 -38.43
N THR A 125 -24.90 -11.05 -39.24
CA THR A 125 -25.96 -10.16 -38.75
C THR A 125 -27.33 -10.73 -39.08
N LEU A 126 -28.15 -10.92 -38.05
CA LEU A 126 -29.57 -11.26 -38.13
C LEU A 126 -30.37 -9.97 -37.91
N ASP A 127 -31.04 -9.48 -38.96
CA ASP A 127 -31.89 -8.28 -38.93
C ASP A 127 -33.26 -8.62 -39.54
N ALA A 128 -34.32 -8.07 -38.93
CA ALA A 128 -35.71 -8.18 -39.37
C ALA A 128 -36.05 -7.17 -40.50
N LYS A 129 -35.24 -6.13 -40.68
CA LYS A 129 -35.51 -5.00 -41.60
C LYS A 129 -35.07 -5.23 -43.04
N VAL A 130 -34.61 -6.43 -43.39
CA VAL A 130 -34.17 -6.77 -44.75
C VAL A 130 -35.41 -7.00 -45.62
N GLU A 131 -35.72 -6.04 -46.50
CA GLU A 131 -36.92 -6.07 -47.36
C GLU A 131 -37.04 -7.37 -48.17
N GLU A 132 -38.21 -8.01 -48.10
CA GLU A 132 -38.36 -9.46 -48.32
C GLU A 132 -38.33 -9.95 -49.78
N GLN A 133 -38.11 -9.06 -50.77
CA GLN A 133 -38.62 -9.29 -52.13
C GLN A 133 -37.75 -10.15 -53.07
N ILE A 134 -36.57 -10.64 -52.66
CA ILE A 134 -35.72 -11.41 -53.60
C ILE A 134 -35.04 -12.63 -52.95
N ASN A 135 -35.72 -13.77 -53.03
CA ASN A 135 -35.12 -15.10 -52.85
C ASN A 135 -34.57 -15.63 -54.19
N ASP A 136 -33.52 -16.44 -54.17
CA ASP A 136 -33.19 -17.27 -55.33
C ASP A 136 -34.11 -18.51 -55.33
N PRO A 137 -34.77 -18.87 -56.45
CA PRO A 137 -35.70 -20.00 -56.49
C PRO A 137 -35.04 -21.37 -56.22
N ARG A 138 -33.70 -21.47 -56.31
CA ARG A 138 -32.94 -22.68 -56.00
C ARG A 138 -32.53 -22.77 -54.54
N ALA A 139 -32.56 -21.68 -53.79
CA ALA A 139 -32.08 -21.63 -52.42
C ALA A 139 -33.17 -22.11 -51.43
N LEU A 140 -32.87 -23.18 -50.69
CA LEU A 140 -33.70 -23.69 -49.61
C LEU A 140 -33.44 -22.88 -48.34
N ASN A 141 -34.04 -21.69 -48.27
CA ASN A 141 -33.87 -20.80 -47.13
C ASN A 141 -34.85 -21.10 -45.99
N GLY A 142 -34.33 -21.52 -44.84
CA GLY A 142 -35.10 -21.74 -43.60
C GLY A 142 -35.20 -20.51 -42.67
N TYR A 143 -34.67 -19.35 -43.08
CA TYR A 143 -34.67 -18.10 -42.32
C TYR A 143 -36.07 -17.51 -42.23
N LEU A 144 -36.59 -17.48 -41.01
CA LEU A 144 -37.88 -16.89 -40.66
C LEU A 144 -37.63 -15.54 -39.95
N PRO A 145 -37.88 -14.38 -40.61
CA PRO A 145 -37.64 -13.07 -40.01
C PRO A 145 -38.39 -12.85 -38.68
N GLU A 146 -39.59 -13.43 -38.55
CA GLU A 146 -40.41 -13.40 -37.33
C GLU A 146 -39.76 -14.13 -36.14
N ASN A 147 -38.84 -15.07 -36.41
CA ASN A 147 -38.21 -15.94 -35.41
C ASN A 147 -36.69 -15.70 -35.28
N ILE A 148 -36.20 -14.51 -35.63
CA ILE A 148 -34.77 -14.15 -35.55
C ILE A 148 -34.17 -14.38 -34.15
N ASP A 149 -34.90 -14.05 -33.08
CA ASP A 149 -34.46 -14.34 -31.71
C ASP A 149 -34.31 -15.84 -31.44
N GLN A 150 -35.14 -16.70 -32.05
CA GLN A 150 -35.02 -18.16 -31.92
C GLN A 150 -33.80 -18.69 -32.70
N ILE A 151 -33.55 -18.17 -33.91
CA ILE A 151 -32.34 -18.47 -34.69
C ILE A 151 -31.10 -18.07 -33.91
N TYR A 152 -31.08 -16.86 -33.33
CA TYR A 152 -29.99 -16.38 -32.48
C TYR A 152 -29.75 -17.30 -31.28
N GLN A 153 -30.81 -17.67 -30.53
CA GLN A 153 -30.68 -18.60 -29.40
C GLN A 153 -30.19 -19.99 -29.85
N TYR A 154 -30.65 -20.49 -31.00
CA TYR A 154 -30.17 -21.76 -31.56
C TYR A 154 -28.67 -21.73 -31.85
N LEU A 155 -28.17 -20.65 -32.49
CA LEU A 155 -26.75 -20.50 -32.78
C LEU A 155 -25.89 -20.41 -31.52
N ILE A 156 -26.35 -19.68 -30.50
CA ILE A 156 -25.67 -19.60 -29.19
C ILE A 156 -25.64 -20.98 -28.50
N ASN A 157 -26.75 -21.73 -28.52
CA ASN A 157 -26.81 -23.06 -27.95
C ASN A 157 -25.90 -24.04 -28.71
N TYR A 158 -25.94 -24.06 -30.05
CA TYR A 158 -25.07 -24.88 -30.88
C TYR A 158 -23.59 -24.59 -30.61
N ASN A 159 -23.21 -23.30 -30.55
CA ASN A 159 -21.85 -22.90 -30.20
C ASN A 159 -21.44 -23.43 -28.82
N THR A 160 -22.30 -23.26 -27.82
CA THR A 160 -22.05 -23.72 -26.43
C THR A 160 -21.90 -25.23 -26.37
N GLU A 161 -22.79 -25.99 -27.02
CA GLU A 161 -22.71 -27.45 -27.11
C GLU A 161 -21.45 -27.92 -27.82
N HIS A 162 -21.01 -27.24 -28.87
CA HIS A 162 -19.79 -27.61 -29.60
C HIS A 162 -18.52 -27.26 -28.82
N GLU A 163 -18.48 -26.11 -28.14
CA GLU A 163 -17.42 -25.80 -27.17
C GLU A 163 -17.36 -26.83 -26.04
N GLU A 164 -18.51 -27.32 -25.57
CA GLU A 164 -18.60 -28.35 -24.53
C GLU A 164 -18.17 -29.72 -25.05
N LYS A 165 -18.60 -30.16 -26.24
CA LYS A 165 -18.13 -31.40 -26.88
C LYS A 165 -16.64 -31.35 -27.21
N GLN A 166 -16.12 -30.19 -27.66
CA GLN A 166 -14.68 -30.01 -27.83
C GLN A 166 -13.97 -30.11 -26.47
N PHE A 167 -14.46 -29.41 -25.46
CA PHE A 167 -13.91 -29.46 -24.11
C PHE A 167 -13.89 -30.90 -23.56
N GLU A 168 -14.98 -31.64 -23.70
CA GLU A 168 -15.11 -33.04 -23.29
C GLU A 168 -14.06 -33.96 -23.93
N ASN A 169 -13.68 -33.70 -25.18
CA ASN A 169 -12.67 -34.49 -25.89
C ASN A 169 -11.23 -34.02 -25.66
N HIS A 170 -11.01 -32.79 -25.16
CA HIS A 170 -9.68 -32.29 -24.82
C HIS A 170 -9.18 -32.85 -23.49
N PHE A 171 -7.86 -33.00 -23.37
CA PHE A 171 -7.22 -33.37 -22.11
C PHE A 171 -6.95 -32.12 -21.26
N GLN A 172 -7.20 -32.23 -19.95
CA GLN A 172 -7.07 -31.17 -18.96
C GLN A 172 -6.29 -31.69 -17.74
N THR A 173 -5.44 -30.84 -17.16
CA THR A 173 -4.67 -31.19 -15.95
C THR A 173 -5.46 -30.82 -14.69
N CYS A 174 -5.65 -31.77 -13.77
CA CYS A 174 -6.32 -31.48 -12.50
C CYS A 174 -5.47 -30.61 -11.58
N LEU A 175 -6.05 -29.53 -11.05
CA LEU A 175 -5.37 -28.60 -10.14
C LEU A 175 -5.17 -29.13 -8.69
N ILE A 176 -5.47 -30.41 -8.40
CA ILE A 176 -5.25 -31.06 -7.09
C ILE A 176 -4.21 -32.18 -7.20
N CYS A 177 -4.42 -33.15 -8.09
CA CYS A 177 -3.50 -34.29 -8.25
C CYS A 177 -2.47 -34.13 -9.39
N SER A 178 -2.62 -33.11 -10.25
CA SER A 178 -1.82 -32.91 -11.47
C SER A 178 -1.96 -34.00 -12.54
N ASP A 179 -2.91 -34.93 -12.41
CA ASP A 179 -3.19 -35.93 -13.45
C ASP A 179 -3.82 -35.30 -14.70
N ILE A 180 -3.49 -35.86 -15.86
CA ILE A 180 -4.05 -35.49 -17.16
C ILE A 180 -5.31 -36.33 -17.40
N ILE A 181 -6.45 -35.68 -17.57
CA ILE A 181 -7.77 -36.30 -17.59
C ILE A 181 -8.53 -35.80 -18.82
N ARG A 182 -9.31 -36.67 -19.47
CA ARG A 182 -10.20 -36.27 -20.57
C ARG A 182 -11.29 -35.33 -20.04
N GLY A 183 -11.71 -34.34 -20.83
CA GLY A 183 -12.72 -33.36 -20.42
C GLY A 183 -14.03 -33.99 -19.91
N SER A 184 -14.46 -35.08 -20.55
CA SER A 184 -15.59 -35.93 -20.15
C SER A 184 -15.51 -36.48 -18.73
N ASP A 185 -14.30 -36.53 -18.16
CA ASP A 185 -13.98 -37.13 -16.85
C ASP A 185 -13.46 -36.12 -15.82
N CYS A 186 -13.29 -34.86 -16.22
CA CYS A 186 -13.04 -33.76 -15.30
C CYS A 186 -14.32 -32.98 -15.00
N ILE A 187 -14.25 -32.10 -14.01
CA ILE A 187 -15.30 -31.12 -13.69
C ILE A 187 -14.72 -29.73 -13.84
N ARG A 188 -15.36 -28.93 -14.70
CA ARG A 188 -15.10 -27.51 -14.94
C ARG A 188 -16.07 -26.68 -14.10
N LEU A 189 -15.60 -26.07 -13.01
CA LEU A 189 -16.47 -25.21 -12.18
C LEU A 189 -16.93 -23.99 -13.01
N HIS A 190 -18.23 -23.81 -13.20
CA HIS A 190 -18.84 -22.85 -14.13
C HIS A 190 -18.40 -21.41 -13.84
N ARG A 191 -18.33 -21.04 -12.55
CA ARG A 191 -18.03 -19.66 -12.11
C ARG A 191 -16.56 -19.26 -12.25
N CYS A 192 -15.60 -20.19 -12.10
CA CYS A 192 -14.17 -19.88 -12.15
C CYS A 192 -13.40 -20.57 -13.29
N ARG A 193 -14.05 -21.49 -14.03
CA ARG A 193 -13.47 -22.32 -15.10
C ARG A 193 -12.24 -23.14 -14.67
N HIS A 194 -12.07 -23.39 -13.37
CA HIS A 194 -11.02 -24.29 -12.84
C HIS A 194 -11.38 -25.76 -13.04
N PHE A 195 -10.35 -26.59 -13.26
CA PHE A 195 -10.47 -28.01 -13.65
C PHE A 195 -10.00 -28.96 -12.56
N TYR A 196 -10.79 -30.01 -12.31
CA TYR A 196 -10.48 -31.02 -11.32
C TYR A 196 -10.94 -32.42 -11.73
N CYS A 197 -10.28 -33.44 -11.20
CA CYS A 197 -10.72 -34.82 -11.30
C CYS A 197 -11.97 -35.07 -10.43
N ARG A 198 -12.92 -35.91 -10.88
CA ARG A 198 -14.15 -36.21 -10.13
C ARG A 198 -13.87 -36.71 -8.71
N SER A 199 -12.95 -37.66 -8.55
CA SER A 199 -12.55 -38.20 -7.24
C SER A 199 -11.89 -37.15 -6.34
N CYS A 200 -11.13 -36.21 -6.91
CA CYS A 200 -10.50 -35.10 -6.20
C CYS A 200 -11.55 -34.18 -5.57
N LEU A 201 -12.56 -33.75 -6.36
CA LEU A 201 -13.64 -32.90 -5.84
C LEU A 201 -14.55 -33.65 -4.88
N ASN A 202 -14.88 -34.92 -5.15
CA ASN A 202 -15.70 -35.72 -4.24
C ASN A 202 -14.99 -35.86 -2.88
N THR A 203 -13.69 -36.17 -2.87
CA THR A 203 -12.87 -36.21 -1.64
C THR A 203 -12.83 -34.85 -0.93
N TYR A 204 -12.63 -33.75 -1.67
CA TYR A 204 -12.67 -32.39 -1.11
C TYR A 204 -14.01 -32.08 -0.43
N VAL A 205 -15.13 -32.38 -1.09
CA VAL A 205 -16.49 -32.14 -0.56
C VAL A 205 -16.76 -33.04 0.66
N GLN A 206 -16.37 -34.32 0.63
CA GLN A 206 -16.42 -35.22 1.79
C GLN A 206 -15.66 -34.65 2.99
N MET A 207 -14.41 -34.21 2.78
CA MET A 207 -13.60 -33.60 3.84
C MET A 207 -14.22 -32.32 4.37
N ALA A 208 -14.74 -31.44 3.51
CA ALA A 208 -15.41 -30.21 3.92
C ALA A 208 -16.67 -30.48 4.76
N LEU A 209 -17.49 -31.47 4.39
CA LEU A 209 -18.69 -31.89 5.12
C LEU A 209 -18.37 -32.63 6.44
N ASN A 210 -17.22 -33.29 6.54
CA ASN A 210 -16.75 -33.94 7.76
C ASN A 210 -16.09 -32.96 8.74
N ASN A 211 -15.38 -31.95 8.25
CA ASN A 211 -14.65 -30.96 9.06
C ASN A 211 -15.54 -29.88 9.71
N GLY A 212 -16.86 -30.08 9.75
CA GLY A 212 -17.78 -29.24 10.52
C GLY A 212 -18.04 -27.83 9.97
N ARG A 213 -17.69 -27.54 8.70
CA ARG A 213 -18.05 -26.28 8.02
C ARG A 213 -19.52 -26.30 7.59
N PHE A 214 -20.40 -26.33 8.59
CA PHE A 214 -21.84 -26.32 8.38
C PHE A 214 -22.31 -24.87 8.16
N GLY A 215 -22.65 -24.55 6.90
CA GLY A 215 -23.30 -23.29 6.53
C GLY A 215 -22.48 -22.35 5.64
N GLU A 216 -21.16 -22.40 5.72
CA GLU A 216 -20.32 -21.68 4.76
C GLU A 216 -20.47 -22.29 3.36
N LYS A 217 -20.58 -21.45 2.33
CA LYS A 217 -20.64 -21.90 0.94
C LYS A 217 -19.37 -22.68 0.61
N LEU A 218 -19.49 -23.90 0.11
CA LEU A 218 -18.34 -24.66 -0.39
C LEU A 218 -17.63 -23.84 -1.49
N LEU A 219 -16.33 -23.62 -1.33
CA LEU A 219 -15.53 -22.77 -2.20
C LEU A 219 -14.69 -23.59 -3.17
N CYS A 220 -14.27 -22.97 -4.27
CA CYS A 220 -13.31 -23.55 -5.18
C CYS A 220 -12.02 -23.96 -4.42
N PRO A 221 -11.49 -25.19 -4.61
CA PRO A 221 -10.25 -25.61 -3.95
C PRO A 221 -9.01 -24.82 -4.35
N GLN A 222 -9.03 -24.07 -5.47
CA GLN A 222 -7.89 -23.31 -5.94
C GLN A 222 -7.49 -22.22 -4.96
N ASN A 223 -6.20 -22.12 -4.68
CA ASN A 223 -5.64 -21.03 -3.87
C ASN A 223 -6.11 -19.65 -4.41
N GLN A 224 -6.46 -18.75 -3.50
CA GLN A 224 -7.01 -17.41 -3.78
C GLN A 224 -8.38 -17.38 -4.48
N CYS A 225 -9.03 -18.51 -4.79
CA CYS A 225 -10.33 -18.52 -5.45
C CYS A 225 -11.51 -18.53 -4.47
N GLN A 226 -12.16 -17.38 -4.28
CA GLN A 226 -13.32 -17.22 -3.39
C GLN A 226 -14.68 -17.55 -4.05
N LYS A 227 -14.69 -18.23 -5.21
CA LYS A 227 -15.94 -18.53 -5.92
C LYS A 227 -16.60 -19.77 -5.33
N ALA A 228 -17.83 -19.62 -4.85
CA ALA A 228 -18.63 -20.71 -4.31
C ALA A 228 -19.15 -21.66 -5.41
N LEU A 229 -19.07 -22.97 -5.13
CA LEU A 229 -19.69 -24.04 -5.91
C LEU A 229 -21.22 -23.88 -5.95
N LEU A 230 -21.82 -24.27 -7.07
CA LEU A 230 -23.26 -24.30 -7.29
C LEU A 230 -23.87 -25.63 -6.79
N PRO A 231 -25.15 -25.65 -6.35
CA PRO A 231 -25.83 -26.89 -5.96
C PRO A 231 -25.82 -27.97 -7.06
N ASN A 232 -26.01 -27.58 -8.33
CA ASN A 232 -25.94 -28.51 -9.47
C ASN A 232 -24.53 -29.08 -9.67
N GLU A 233 -23.48 -28.29 -9.46
CA GLU A 233 -22.09 -28.79 -9.51
C GLU A 233 -21.85 -29.79 -8.37
N ILE A 234 -22.32 -29.48 -7.15
CA ILE A 234 -22.18 -30.37 -5.99
C ILE A 234 -22.92 -31.70 -6.24
N LYS A 235 -24.10 -31.67 -6.86
CA LYS A 235 -24.83 -32.87 -7.28
C LYS A 235 -24.10 -33.69 -8.37
N GLN A 236 -23.32 -33.06 -9.24
CA GLN A 236 -22.49 -33.75 -10.24
C GLN A 236 -21.17 -34.29 -9.63
N ILE A 237 -20.66 -33.66 -8.56
CA ILE A 237 -19.45 -34.07 -7.84
C ILE A 237 -19.74 -35.26 -6.91
N ILE A 238 -20.84 -35.21 -6.16
CA ILE A 238 -21.22 -36.25 -5.21
C ILE A 238 -21.98 -37.36 -5.92
N GLN A 239 -21.36 -38.54 -6.03
CA GLN A 239 -21.99 -39.77 -6.53
C GLN A 239 -22.64 -40.63 -5.43
N ASP A 240 -22.44 -40.27 -4.15
CA ASP A 240 -23.01 -40.98 -3.00
C ASP A 240 -24.27 -40.27 -2.51
N ASP A 241 -25.43 -40.91 -2.69
CA ASP A 241 -26.73 -40.39 -2.24
C ASP A 241 -26.76 -40.07 -0.74
N GLN A 242 -26.07 -40.83 0.11
CA GLN A 242 -26.06 -40.56 1.56
C GLN A 242 -25.28 -39.28 1.88
N LEU A 243 -24.15 -39.06 1.18
CA LEU A 243 -23.38 -37.82 1.30
C LEU A 243 -24.16 -36.62 0.75
N TYR A 244 -24.90 -36.80 -0.36
CA TYR A 244 -25.71 -35.73 -0.95
C TYR A 244 -26.89 -35.35 -0.04
N GLN A 245 -27.64 -36.33 0.49
CA GLN A 245 -28.68 -36.10 1.49
C GLN A 245 -28.14 -35.40 2.75
N ARG A 246 -26.92 -35.76 3.17
CA ARG A 246 -26.24 -35.06 4.29
C ARG A 246 -25.91 -33.61 3.93
N TYR A 247 -25.43 -33.33 2.72
CA TYR A 247 -25.21 -31.96 2.24
C TYR A 247 -26.51 -31.13 2.21
N GLU A 248 -27.60 -31.69 1.66
CA GLU A 248 -28.90 -31.02 1.59
C GLU A 248 -29.44 -30.71 3.00
N ARG A 249 -29.43 -31.70 3.90
CA ARG A 249 -29.89 -31.53 5.29
C ARG A 249 -29.11 -30.43 6.02
N LEU A 250 -27.78 -30.39 5.88
CA LEU A 250 -26.93 -29.40 6.53
C LEU A 250 -27.10 -27.99 5.93
N THR A 251 -27.28 -27.91 4.60
CA THR A 251 -27.55 -26.65 3.90
C THR A 251 -28.90 -26.08 4.31
N LEU A 252 -29.93 -26.92 4.39
CA LEU A 252 -31.26 -26.55 4.90
C LEU A 252 -31.20 -26.12 6.36
N GLN A 253 -30.53 -26.89 7.22
CA GLN A 253 -30.38 -26.55 8.64
C GLN A 253 -29.76 -25.16 8.81
N HIS A 254 -28.67 -24.85 8.10
CA HIS A 254 -28.04 -23.53 8.19
C HIS A 254 -28.95 -22.41 7.65
N ALA A 255 -29.66 -22.65 6.54
CA ALA A 255 -30.59 -21.67 5.99
C ALA A 255 -31.72 -21.33 7.00
N LEU A 256 -32.21 -22.33 7.74
CA LEU A 256 -33.19 -22.16 8.81
C LEU A 256 -32.60 -21.48 10.07
N GLU A 257 -31.34 -21.73 10.41
CA GLU A 257 -30.63 -21.07 11.52
C GLU A 257 -30.38 -19.57 11.29
N LEU A 258 -30.38 -19.12 10.04
CA LEU A 258 -30.29 -17.70 9.67
C LEU A 258 -31.65 -16.96 9.74
N MET A 259 -32.76 -17.67 9.94
CA MET A 259 -34.12 -17.11 9.96
C MET A 259 -34.54 -16.79 11.41
N ASN A 260 -34.88 -15.53 11.68
CA ASN A 260 -35.19 -15.03 13.04
C ASN A 260 -36.55 -15.51 13.58
N ASP A 261 -37.42 -15.99 12.70
CA ASP A 261 -38.76 -16.50 12.94
C ASP A 261 -38.80 -18.03 13.15
N ILE A 262 -37.64 -18.70 13.16
CA ILE A 262 -37.53 -20.15 13.38
C ILE A 262 -36.80 -20.46 14.68
N ILE A 263 -37.34 -21.40 15.46
CA ILE A 263 -36.63 -22.06 16.57
C ILE A 263 -36.70 -23.57 16.46
N TRP A 264 -35.65 -24.22 16.92
CA TRP A 264 -35.56 -25.68 16.97
C TRP A 264 -36.29 -26.23 18.20
N CYS A 265 -37.18 -27.21 17.99
CA CYS A 265 -37.86 -27.90 19.09
C CYS A 265 -36.85 -28.64 19.97
N PRO A 266 -36.81 -28.41 21.30
CA PRO A 266 -35.81 -29.00 22.18
C PRO A 266 -35.91 -30.53 22.30
N ARG A 267 -37.07 -31.13 22.01
CA ARG A 267 -37.27 -32.59 22.09
C ARG A 267 -36.85 -33.35 20.82
N CYS A 268 -37.23 -32.87 19.64
CA CYS A 268 -37.08 -33.60 18.38
C CYS A 268 -36.24 -32.87 17.32
N GLN A 269 -35.75 -31.66 17.61
CA GLN A 269 -34.98 -30.83 16.68
C GLN A 269 -35.68 -30.59 15.32
N THR A 270 -37.02 -30.54 15.33
CA THR A 270 -37.80 -30.02 14.20
C THR A 270 -37.79 -28.48 14.25
N PRO A 271 -37.63 -27.77 13.12
CA PRO A 271 -37.82 -26.32 13.08
C PRO A 271 -39.28 -25.97 13.32
N VAL A 272 -39.54 -24.95 14.13
CA VAL A 272 -40.86 -24.45 14.49
C VAL A 272 -40.92 -22.97 14.12
N LEU A 273 -41.91 -22.60 13.30
CA LEU A 273 -42.19 -21.21 12.95
C LEU A 273 -42.84 -20.49 14.14
N ILE A 274 -42.37 -19.28 14.42
CA ILE A 274 -42.88 -18.42 15.49
C ILE A 274 -43.68 -17.28 14.87
N GLY A 275 -44.96 -17.16 15.25
CA GLY A 275 -45.75 -15.96 14.93
C GLY A 275 -45.34 -14.74 15.77
N ASN A 276 -45.62 -13.55 15.25
CA ASN A 276 -45.35 -12.24 15.89
C ASN A 276 -46.16 -11.96 17.19
N GLY A 277 -46.79 -12.98 17.79
CA GLY A 277 -47.54 -12.83 19.04
C GLY A 277 -46.65 -12.45 20.23
N GLU A 278 -47.20 -11.71 21.19
CA GLU A 278 -46.50 -11.34 22.44
C GLU A 278 -46.36 -12.54 23.40
N ASP A 279 -47.17 -13.58 23.21
CA ASP A 279 -47.14 -14.82 23.96
C ASP A 279 -45.84 -15.58 23.70
N ASN A 280 -45.19 -16.06 24.76
CA ASN A 280 -43.94 -16.82 24.64
C ASN A 280 -44.15 -18.27 24.18
N LEU A 281 -45.26 -18.57 23.50
CA LEU A 281 -45.69 -19.90 23.10
C LEU A 281 -44.98 -20.37 21.84
N ALA A 282 -44.61 -21.65 21.80
CA ALA A 282 -44.24 -22.39 20.61
C ALA A 282 -44.77 -23.83 20.72
N ILE A 283 -45.28 -24.37 19.62
CA ILE A 283 -45.81 -25.74 19.53
C ILE A 283 -45.10 -26.42 18.37
N CYS A 284 -44.55 -27.61 18.59
CA CYS A 284 -43.92 -28.37 17.52
C CYS A 284 -44.94 -29.22 16.75
N ASP A 285 -45.07 -29.03 15.44
CA ASP A 285 -46.03 -29.79 14.63
C ASP A 285 -45.74 -31.30 14.53
N GLN A 286 -44.49 -31.71 14.78
CA GLN A 286 -44.05 -33.12 14.65
C GLN A 286 -44.21 -33.95 15.93
N CYS A 287 -43.98 -33.34 17.11
CA CYS A 287 -44.07 -34.05 18.40
C CYS A 287 -45.09 -33.45 19.37
N HIS A 288 -45.83 -32.43 18.93
CA HIS A 288 -46.82 -31.65 19.69
C HIS A 288 -46.31 -31.12 21.04
N TYR A 289 -44.98 -31.00 21.20
CA TYR A 289 -44.39 -30.44 22.40
C TYR A 289 -44.58 -28.93 22.45
N THR A 290 -45.12 -28.46 23.57
CA THR A 290 -45.40 -27.05 23.85
C THR A 290 -44.32 -26.46 24.75
N PHE A 291 -43.60 -25.47 24.25
CA PHE A 291 -42.42 -24.90 24.92
C PHE A 291 -42.38 -23.37 24.83
N CYS A 292 -41.54 -22.77 25.67
CA CYS A 292 -41.34 -21.34 25.69
C CYS A 292 -40.34 -20.89 24.62
N LYS A 293 -40.74 -20.00 23.71
CA LYS A 293 -39.91 -19.51 22.59
C LYS A 293 -38.63 -18.79 23.03
N LYS A 294 -38.59 -18.28 24.27
CA LYS A 294 -37.41 -17.59 24.85
C LYS A 294 -36.43 -18.52 25.56
N CYS A 295 -36.87 -19.31 26.53
CA CYS A 295 -35.98 -20.15 27.33
C CYS A 295 -35.77 -21.56 26.76
N ARG A 296 -36.64 -22.00 25.85
CA ARG A 296 -36.72 -23.36 25.28
C ARG A 296 -37.11 -24.48 26.28
N GLU A 297 -37.56 -24.10 27.48
CA GLU A 297 -38.14 -25.01 28.48
C GLU A 297 -39.65 -25.21 28.26
N ILE A 298 -40.29 -26.06 29.07
CA ILE A 298 -41.76 -26.24 29.12
C ILE A 298 -42.46 -24.87 29.17
N PHE A 299 -43.52 -24.71 28.37
CA PHE A 299 -44.26 -23.45 28.31
C PHE A 299 -44.81 -23.02 29.68
N HIS A 300 -44.62 -21.74 30.01
CA HIS A 300 -45.05 -21.15 31.27
C HIS A 300 -45.95 -19.93 31.00
N PHE A 301 -47.17 -19.97 31.55
CA PHE A 301 -48.21 -18.95 31.34
C PHE A 301 -47.92 -17.59 32.04
N GLN A 302 -46.87 -17.50 32.85
CA GLN A 302 -46.52 -16.28 33.58
C GLN A 302 -45.99 -15.18 32.65
N THR A 303 -46.34 -13.92 32.93
CA THR A 303 -46.03 -12.73 32.12
C THR A 303 -44.55 -12.45 31.92
N ILE A 304 -43.66 -13.08 32.70
CA ILE A 304 -42.21 -12.94 32.60
C ILE A 304 -41.59 -14.33 32.58
N CYS A 305 -40.72 -14.59 31.59
CA CYS A 305 -39.91 -15.79 31.53
C CYS A 305 -38.98 -15.86 32.76
N PRO A 306 -38.88 -17.00 33.50
CA PRO A 306 -38.00 -17.11 34.66
C PRO A 306 -36.54 -16.79 34.37
N LYS A 307 -36.07 -17.10 33.14
CA LYS A 307 -34.73 -16.77 32.65
C LYS A 307 -34.53 -15.26 32.47
N ASP A 308 -35.54 -14.55 31.93
CA ASP A 308 -35.52 -13.09 31.81
C ASP A 308 -35.52 -12.42 33.19
N TYR A 309 -36.30 -12.96 34.15
CA TYR A 309 -36.35 -12.47 35.53
C TYR A 309 -34.99 -12.59 36.23
N LEU A 310 -34.32 -13.74 36.11
CA LEU A 310 -33.00 -13.97 36.70
C LEU A 310 -31.93 -13.04 36.09
N ILE A 311 -31.94 -12.88 34.76
CA ILE A 311 -31.03 -11.95 34.07
C ILE A 311 -31.27 -10.49 34.53
N LYS A 312 -32.54 -10.09 34.72
CA LYS A 312 -32.89 -8.76 35.24
C LYS A 312 -32.39 -8.55 36.67
N GLN A 313 -32.49 -9.56 37.54
CA GLN A 313 -31.92 -9.50 38.90
C GLN A 313 -30.39 -9.37 38.88
N LEU A 314 -29.69 -10.14 38.05
CA LEU A 314 -28.22 -10.09 37.94
C LEU A 314 -27.74 -8.72 37.46
N ARG A 315 -28.40 -8.12 36.47
CA ARG A 315 -28.10 -6.75 36.01
C ARG A 315 -28.27 -5.72 37.13
N LEU A 316 -29.39 -5.76 37.85
CA LEU A 316 -29.64 -4.88 39.00
C LEU A 316 -28.62 -5.05 40.14
N GLN A 317 -28.06 -6.25 40.33
CA GLN A 317 -26.98 -6.48 41.29
C GLN A 317 -25.65 -5.87 40.79
N GLN A 318 -25.31 -6.05 39.51
CA GLN A 318 -24.11 -5.48 38.90
C GLN A 318 -24.16 -3.94 38.90
N GLU A 319 -25.28 -3.32 38.53
CA GLU A 319 -25.47 -1.87 38.56
C GLU A 319 -25.22 -1.29 39.97
N LYS A 320 -25.80 -1.91 41.01
CA LYS A 320 -25.57 -1.54 42.42
C LYS A 320 -24.10 -1.71 42.85
N GLN A 321 -23.39 -2.69 42.29
CA GLN A 321 -21.96 -2.90 42.55
C GLN A 321 -21.10 -1.81 41.88
N PHE A 322 -21.37 -1.48 40.61
CA PHE A 322 -20.70 -0.39 39.90
C PHE A 322 -20.94 0.97 40.57
N GLU A 323 -22.15 1.25 41.04
CA GLU A 323 -22.46 2.52 41.71
C GLU A 323 -21.72 2.67 43.06
N ARG A 324 -21.54 1.58 43.80
CA ARG A 324 -20.70 1.56 45.02
C ARG A 324 -19.24 1.88 44.70
N ILE A 325 -18.67 1.26 43.67
CA ILE A 325 -17.28 1.49 43.24
C ILE A 325 -17.10 2.94 42.80
N ARG A 326 -18.05 3.49 42.02
CA ARG A 326 -18.02 4.89 41.58
C ARG A 326 -17.97 5.87 42.75
N LYS A 327 -18.83 5.69 43.77
CA LYS A 327 -18.86 6.55 44.98
C LYS A 327 -17.56 6.46 45.80
N GLN A 328 -16.93 5.28 45.87
CA GLN A 328 -15.61 5.12 46.51
C GLN A 328 -14.52 5.89 45.76
N GLN A 329 -14.44 5.74 44.44
CA GLN A 329 -13.46 6.45 43.60
C GLN A 329 -13.64 7.98 43.65
N GLU A 330 -14.87 8.46 43.73
CA GLU A 330 -15.19 9.89 43.84
C GLU A 330 -14.70 10.47 45.18
N GLY A 331 -14.99 9.80 46.31
CA GLY A 331 -14.48 10.20 47.62
C GLY A 331 -12.95 10.13 47.74
N GLU A 332 -12.30 9.20 47.05
CA GLU A 332 -10.84 9.12 46.99
C GLU A 332 -10.22 10.26 46.16
N ARG A 333 -10.81 10.58 44.99
CA ARG A 333 -10.42 11.74 44.18
C ARG A 333 -10.53 13.05 44.95
N GLU A 334 -11.60 13.24 45.72
CA GLU A 334 -11.74 14.41 46.61
C GLU A 334 -10.64 14.49 47.67
N ARG A 335 -10.30 13.38 48.32
CA ARG A 335 -9.23 13.33 49.33
C ARG A 335 -7.88 13.72 48.71
N ILE A 336 -7.54 13.14 47.56
CA ILE A 336 -6.32 13.45 46.81
C ILE A 336 -6.30 14.94 46.40
N GLN A 337 -7.44 15.50 45.98
CA GLN A 337 -7.51 16.91 45.58
C GLN A 337 -7.36 17.86 46.77
N LYS A 338 -8.00 17.56 47.92
CA LYS A 338 -7.85 18.30 49.18
C LYS A 338 -6.39 18.29 49.65
N GLU A 339 -5.70 17.14 49.56
CA GLU A 339 -4.28 17.04 49.92
C GLU A 339 -3.36 17.80 48.95
N LYS A 340 -3.60 17.72 47.64
CA LYS A 340 -2.88 18.52 46.62
C LYS A 340 -3.04 20.02 46.86
N ASN A 341 -4.26 20.48 47.15
CA ASN A 341 -4.53 21.89 47.45
C ASN A 341 -3.79 22.33 48.72
N ARG A 342 -3.81 21.52 49.80
CA ARG A 342 -3.03 21.81 51.03
C ARG A 342 -1.53 21.96 50.73
N LYS A 343 -0.94 21.02 49.98
CA LYS A 343 0.49 21.07 49.59
C LYS A 343 0.85 22.25 48.69
N ARG A 344 -0.08 22.77 47.88
CA ARG A 344 0.11 24.01 47.11
C ARG A 344 0.17 25.22 48.05
N LEU A 345 -0.79 25.33 48.97
CA LEU A 345 -0.88 26.44 49.91
C LEU A 345 0.39 26.56 50.78
N THR A 346 0.94 25.44 51.27
CA THR A 346 2.18 25.42 52.04
C THR A 346 3.36 25.95 51.21
N LYS A 347 3.50 25.52 49.95
CA LYS A 347 4.57 26.00 49.05
C LYS A 347 4.43 27.48 48.68
N GLU A 348 3.22 28.00 48.61
CA GLU A 348 2.98 29.43 48.39
C GLU A 348 3.37 30.26 49.63
N GLN A 349 3.08 29.76 50.84
CA GLN A 349 3.53 30.37 52.10
C GLN A 349 5.06 30.36 52.23
N GLU A 350 5.73 29.24 51.93
CA GLU A 350 7.20 29.13 51.92
C GLU A 350 7.85 30.13 50.94
N ARG A 351 7.29 30.27 49.74
CA ARG A 351 7.74 31.25 48.74
C ARG A 351 7.54 32.69 49.20
N ALA A 352 6.38 33.00 49.76
CA ALA A 352 6.08 34.33 50.27
C ALA A 352 7.00 34.73 51.43
N GLN A 353 7.36 33.79 52.30
CA GLN A 353 8.34 34.04 53.36
C GLN A 353 9.74 34.28 52.77
N THR A 354 10.19 33.40 51.86
CA THR A 354 11.51 33.53 51.20
C THR A 354 11.67 34.88 50.48
N GLU A 355 10.60 35.40 49.88
CA GLU A 355 10.63 36.69 49.18
C GLU A 355 10.62 37.88 50.16
N ARG A 356 9.93 37.78 51.30
CA ARG A 356 10.04 38.77 52.39
C ARG A 356 11.47 38.87 52.92
N ASP A 357 12.10 37.73 53.21
CA ASP A 357 13.48 37.65 53.71
C ASP A 357 14.47 38.26 52.69
N ARG A 358 14.22 38.09 51.39
CA ARG A 358 14.99 38.73 50.31
C ARG A 358 14.81 40.24 50.25
N ILE A 359 13.58 40.74 50.36
CA ILE A 359 13.28 42.18 50.36
C ILE A 359 13.95 42.85 51.56
N GLU A 360 13.86 42.27 52.75
CA GLU A 360 14.51 42.79 53.96
C GLU A 360 16.04 42.85 53.79
N LYS A 361 16.65 41.81 53.21
CA LYS A 361 18.09 41.79 52.89
C LYS A 361 18.47 42.85 51.83
N GLN A 362 17.64 43.07 50.82
CA GLN A 362 17.88 44.14 49.84
C GLN A 362 17.80 45.53 50.47
N GLN A 363 16.84 45.77 51.37
CA GLN A 363 16.69 47.05 52.07
C GLN A 363 17.90 47.36 52.97
N LYS A 364 18.39 46.36 53.72
CA LYS A 364 19.62 46.49 54.52
C LYS A 364 20.83 46.85 53.65
N ASN A 365 21.05 46.11 52.56
CA ASN A 365 22.13 46.39 51.61
C ASN A 365 21.99 47.75 50.90
N ALA A 366 20.76 48.26 50.70
CA ALA A 366 20.52 49.57 50.10
C ALA A 366 20.87 50.72 51.04
N ALA A 367 20.51 50.62 52.33
CA ALA A 367 20.89 51.59 53.35
C ALA A 367 22.42 51.68 53.51
N GLU A 368 23.09 50.53 53.52
CA GLU A 368 24.56 50.42 53.61
C GLU A 368 25.26 51.06 52.39
N ARG A 369 24.70 50.88 51.18
CA ARG A 369 25.17 51.54 49.96
C ARG A 369 25.01 53.06 49.99
N GLU A 370 23.93 53.59 50.56
CA GLU A 370 23.71 55.04 50.59
C GLU A 370 24.63 55.73 51.61
N LEU A 371 24.92 55.06 52.73
CA LEU A 371 25.96 55.47 53.68
C LEU A 371 27.36 55.49 53.02
N LEU A 372 27.66 54.49 52.19
CA LEU A 372 28.91 54.45 51.42
C LEU A 372 28.99 55.59 50.39
N LYS A 373 27.89 55.90 49.68
CA LYS A 373 27.83 57.05 48.76
C LYS A 373 28.03 58.39 49.47
N GLN A 374 27.57 58.56 50.71
CA GLN A 374 27.85 59.78 51.48
C GLN A 374 29.36 59.94 51.72
N ARG A 375 30.05 58.88 52.14
CA ARG A 375 31.52 58.90 52.32
C ARG A 375 32.30 59.22 51.03
N TYR A 376 31.85 58.71 49.88
CA TYR A 376 32.55 58.95 48.61
C TYR A 376 32.37 60.37 48.04
N ARG A 377 31.39 61.17 48.50
CA ARG A 377 31.24 62.57 48.03
C ARG A 377 32.29 63.53 48.59
N GLU A 378 33.09 63.10 49.56
CA GLU A 378 34.17 63.91 50.16
C GLU A 378 35.51 63.74 49.43
N VAL A 379 35.58 62.89 48.38
CA VAL A 379 36.82 62.56 47.65
C VAL A 379 36.54 62.52 46.14
N THR A 380 36.74 63.63 45.42
CA THR A 380 36.59 63.67 43.95
C THR A 380 37.42 64.76 43.26
N ILE A 381 38.53 64.36 42.64
CA ILE A 381 39.32 65.04 41.56
C ILE A 381 40.12 63.90 40.86
N ASP A 382 40.11 63.65 39.55
CA ASP A 382 39.23 64.08 38.45
C ASP A 382 39.19 62.94 37.38
N LEU A 383 38.37 63.03 36.33
CA LEU A 383 38.17 61.96 35.32
C LEU A 383 37.96 62.50 33.89
N THR A 384 39.06 62.83 33.20
CA THR A 384 39.04 63.25 31.77
C THR A 384 40.06 62.54 30.88
N GLU A 385 40.78 61.53 31.38
CA GLU A 385 41.76 60.74 30.61
C GLU A 385 41.22 59.37 30.15
N GLU A 386 40.13 58.85 30.73
CA GLU A 386 39.60 57.51 30.41
C GLU A 386 38.90 57.43 29.03
N ASP A 387 38.23 58.50 28.58
CA ASP A 387 37.43 58.47 27.34
C ASP A 387 38.29 58.28 26.07
N ASN A 388 39.54 58.77 26.07
CA ASN A 388 40.47 58.60 24.94
C ASN A 388 40.98 57.14 24.79
N LEU A 389 40.82 56.30 25.82
CA LEU A 389 41.25 54.90 25.79
C LEU A 389 40.22 54.01 25.08
N LEU A 390 38.94 54.37 25.14
CA LEU A 390 37.83 53.56 24.63
C LEU A 390 37.78 53.52 23.09
N GLU A 391 38.06 54.65 22.44
CA GLU A 391 38.01 54.79 20.97
C GLU A 391 39.15 54.03 20.26
N ASN A 392 40.28 53.85 20.95
CA ASN A 392 41.42 53.09 20.43
C ASN A 392 41.21 51.56 20.54
N ILE A 393 40.48 51.08 21.54
CA ILE A 393 40.24 49.64 21.75
C ILE A 393 39.19 49.10 20.76
N LEU A 394 38.12 49.86 20.48
CA LEU A 394 37.05 49.45 19.54
C LEU A 394 37.54 49.28 18.09
N ASN A 395 38.67 49.88 17.73
CA ASN A 395 39.29 49.71 16.41
C ASN A 395 40.17 48.44 16.30
N ALA A 396 40.54 47.80 17.41
CA ALA A 396 41.37 46.59 17.41
C ALA A 396 40.55 45.29 17.20
N GLU A 397 39.28 45.26 17.63
CA GLU A 397 38.43 44.05 17.57
C GLU A 397 37.94 43.69 16.15
N ARG A 398 38.33 44.45 15.11
CA ARG A 398 37.95 44.19 13.71
C ARG A 398 38.83 43.16 12.98
N MET A 399 39.82 42.54 13.64
CA MET A 399 40.88 41.75 12.98
C MET A 399 40.86 40.22 13.17
N GLU A 400 39.86 39.59 13.81
CA GLU A 400 39.86 38.12 14.03
C GLU A 400 39.05 37.28 13.02
N ALA A 401 38.58 37.88 11.92
CA ALA A 401 37.83 37.16 10.86
C ALA A 401 38.70 36.63 9.69
N LEU A 402 40.05 36.61 9.82
CA LEU A 402 40.98 36.56 8.68
C LEU A 402 41.95 35.35 8.60
N ASN A 403 41.89 34.40 9.54
CA ASN A 403 42.91 33.33 9.67
C ASN A 403 42.51 31.92 9.20
N THR A 404 41.34 31.70 8.60
CA THR A 404 40.92 30.39 8.03
C THR A 404 40.37 30.47 6.61
N GLN A 405 40.80 29.56 5.72
CA GLN A 405 40.33 29.48 4.32
C GLN A 405 40.39 28.02 3.81
N SER A 406 39.73 27.70 2.69
CA SER A 406 39.75 26.36 2.09
C SER A 406 40.69 26.28 0.88
N CYS A 407 41.35 25.14 0.68
CA CYS A 407 42.15 24.89 -0.53
C CYS A 407 41.27 24.95 -1.81
N PRO A 408 41.68 25.65 -2.88
CA PRO A 408 40.88 25.73 -4.11
C PRO A 408 40.81 24.40 -4.88
N ASN A 409 41.80 23.51 -4.75
CA ASN A 409 41.85 22.24 -5.48
C ASN A 409 41.14 21.08 -4.75
N CYS A 410 41.27 20.98 -3.41
CA CYS A 410 40.74 19.84 -2.63
C CYS A 410 39.85 20.24 -1.44
N HIS A 411 39.55 21.53 -1.28
CA HIS A 411 38.59 22.11 -0.32
C HIS A 411 38.78 21.79 1.17
N VAL A 412 39.93 21.24 1.57
CA VAL A 412 40.27 21.11 2.99
C VAL A 412 40.49 22.50 3.60
N LYS A 413 40.01 22.72 4.83
CA LYS A 413 40.27 23.96 5.58
C LYS A 413 41.73 24.01 6.01
N ILE A 414 42.31 25.20 5.91
CA ILE A 414 43.69 25.56 6.23
C ILE A 414 43.64 26.80 7.13
N GLU A 415 44.51 26.84 8.14
CA GLU A 415 44.73 28.01 9.01
C GLU A 415 46.01 28.74 8.60
N LYS A 416 46.00 30.08 8.65
CA LYS A 416 47.16 30.90 8.32
C LYS A 416 48.10 31.00 9.52
N ASN A 417 49.21 30.27 9.48
CA ASN A 417 50.23 30.25 10.54
C ASN A 417 51.28 31.39 10.44
N GLY A 418 50.99 32.45 9.68
CA GLY A 418 51.73 33.72 9.69
C GLY A 418 52.78 33.92 8.59
N GLY A 419 53.18 35.18 8.38
CA GLY A 419 54.34 35.57 7.58
C GLY A 419 54.13 35.65 6.06
N CYS A 420 53.73 34.56 5.40
CA CYS A 420 53.60 34.51 3.94
C CYS A 420 52.13 34.44 3.49
N SER A 421 51.82 34.97 2.31
CA SER A 421 50.52 34.78 1.64
C SER A 421 50.52 33.66 0.60
N HIS A 422 51.69 33.12 0.25
CA HIS A 422 51.81 31.97 -0.64
C HIS A 422 51.71 30.67 0.18
N MET A 423 50.70 29.86 -0.12
CA MET A 423 50.27 28.71 0.66
C MET A 423 50.52 27.42 -0.12
N HIS A 424 50.80 26.34 0.60
CA HIS A 424 51.00 25.00 0.07
C HIS A 424 50.03 24.04 0.79
N CYS A 425 49.26 23.27 0.02
CA CYS A 425 48.31 22.31 0.59
C CYS A 425 48.97 20.97 0.86
N SER A 426 49.29 20.68 2.12
CA SER A 426 49.93 19.42 2.58
C SER A 426 49.13 18.13 2.33
N ARG A 427 47.95 18.20 1.70
CA ARG A 427 47.11 17.06 1.31
C ARG A 427 47.15 16.74 -0.19
N CYS A 428 47.48 17.71 -1.05
CA CYS A 428 47.47 17.53 -2.51
C CYS A 428 48.61 18.27 -3.24
N ASP A 429 49.60 18.77 -2.49
CA ASP A 429 50.77 19.56 -2.91
C ASP A 429 50.52 20.82 -3.75
N TYR A 430 49.26 21.22 -3.94
CA TYR A 430 48.90 22.40 -4.72
C TYR A 430 49.29 23.71 -4.01
N ASN A 431 49.91 24.62 -4.76
CA ASN A 431 50.38 25.92 -4.29
C ASN A 431 49.47 27.06 -4.79
N PHE A 432 49.08 27.99 -3.92
CA PHE A 432 48.16 29.10 -4.24
C PHE A 432 48.37 30.30 -3.32
N THR A 433 47.87 31.49 -3.68
CA THR A 433 47.93 32.68 -2.81
C THR A 433 46.64 32.82 -1.99
N TRP A 434 46.77 33.02 -0.67
CA TRP A 434 45.65 33.13 0.29
C TRP A 434 44.59 34.16 -0.14
N SER A 435 44.99 35.38 -0.49
CA SER A 435 44.05 36.46 -0.81
C SER A 435 43.25 36.29 -2.10
N THR A 436 43.69 35.48 -3.08
CA THR A 436 43.05 35.40 -4.41
C THR A 436 42.63 34.00 -4.83
N SER A 437 43.18 32.93 -4.23
CA SER A 437 42.91 31.52 -4.60
C SER A 437 43.32 31.12 -6.03
N GLU A 438 44.20 31.88 -6.67
CA GLU A 438 44.71 31.63 -8.03
C GLU A 438 46.17 31.14 -8.05
N GLY A 439 46.58 30.57 -9.19
CA GLY A 439 47.93 30.04 -9.45
C GLY A 439 48.99 31.13 -9.77
N PRO A 440 50.28 30.76 -9.85
CA PRO A 440 51.38 31.72 -9.75
C PRO A 440 51.63 32.56 -11.00
N GLN A 441 51.90 33.85 -10.80
CA GLN A 441 52.52 34.78 -11.74
C GLN A 441 53.59 35.64 -11.01
N ASP A 442 54.82 35.56 -11.51
CA ASP A 442 56.08 36.34 -11.30
C ASP A 442 56.40 37.05 -9.95
N PRO A 443 57.61 36.87 -9.36
CA PRO A 443 57.95 37.45 -8.06
C PRO A 443 58.75 38.77 -8.16
N LYS A 444 58.05 39.91 -8.12
CA LYS A 444 58.57 41.25 -7.75
C LYS A 444 57.41 42.24 -7.60
N ILE A 445 57.52 43.19 -6.65
CA ILE A 445 56.52 44.23 -6.34
C ILE A 445 55.26 43.60 -5.68
N THR A 446 55.05 43.66 -4.37
CA THR A 446 54.94 44.88 -3.57
C THR A 446 55.53 44.71 -2.16
N SER A 447 56.64 45.41 -1.90
CA SER A 447 56.93 45.91 -0.56
C SER A 447 55.98 47.07 -0.24
N LEU A 448 55.63 47.28 1.04
CA LEU A 448 55.89 48.52 1.79
C LEU A 448 55.10 48.60 3.12
N LEU A 449 55.80 49.13 4.14
CA LEU A 449 55.32 49.61 5.46
C LEU A 449 54.93 48.58 6.54
N TYR A 450 55.28 48.75 7.82
CA TYR A 450 56.52 49.26 8.45
C TYR A 450 56.50 48.83 9.94
N HIS A 451 57.65 48.65 10.60
CA HIS A 451 57.70 48.36 12.05
C HIS A 451 57.69 49.65 12.90
N SER A 452 56.92 49.68 14.00
CA SER A 452 57.35 50.14 15.35
C SER A 452 56.17 50.33 16.34
N SER A 453 56.49 50.49 17.64
CA SER A 453 55.71 51.12 18.72
C SER A 453 54.48 50.42 19.38
N THR A 454 54.58 49.15 19.81
CA THR A 454 53.66 48.58 20.83
C THR A 454 54.29 47.80 21.98
N ALA A 455 55.57 47.41 21.90
CA ALA A 455 56.23 46.60 22.95
C ALA A 455 56.84 47.41 24.11
N GLN A 456 56.99 48.74 23.99
CA GLN A 456 57.54 49.61 25.05
C GLN A 456 56.48 50.35 25.88
N SER A 457 55.22 50.35 25.44
CA SER A 457 54.14 51.10 26.12
C SER A 457 53.47 50.31 27.25
N ILE A 458 53.50 48.97 27.20
CA ILE A 458 52.79 48.11 28.15
C ILE A 458 53.55 47.95 29.47
N GLU A 459 54.88 47.85 29.44
CA GLU A 459 55.70 47.74 30.66
C GLU A 459 55.65 49.04 31.49
N SER A 460 55.69 50.22 30.84
CA SER A 460 55.59 51.51 31.54
C SER A 460 54.26 51.68 32.28
N ILE A 461 53.15 51.22 31.69
CA ILE A 461 51.82 51.27 32.32
C ILE A 461 51.74 50.31 33.52
N ARG A 462 52.38 49.12 33.44
CA ARG A 462 52.45 48.17 34.57
C ARG A 462 53.21 48.72 35.77
N GLU A 463 54.37 49.36 35.55
CA GLU A 463 55.17 49.91 36.65
C GLU A 463 54.46 51.07 37.36
N GLU A 464 53.72 51.91 36.62
CA GLU A 464 52.98 53.03 37.21
C GLU A 464 51.73 52.56 37.98
N LEU A 465 51.04 51.52 37.49
CA LEU A 465 49.90 50.91 38.19
C LEU A 465 50.34 50.26 39.51
N ASN A 466 51.45 49.51 39.50
CA ASN A 466 51.98 48.86 40.70
C ASN A 466 52.46 49.87 41.75
N LYS A 467 53.10 50.98 41.35
CA LYS A 467 53.45 52.08 42.29
C LYS A 467 52.23 52.75 42.92
N LYS A 468 51.12 52.88 42.20
CA LYS A 468 49.85 53.43 42.72
C LYS A 468 49.11 52.44 43.63
N LEU A 469 49.36 51.14 43.48
CA LEU A 469 48.85 50.09 44.38
C LEU A 469 49.66 50.01 45.69
N ASP A 470 51.00 50.02 45.64
CA ASP A 470 51.87 49.95 46.83
C ASP A 470 51.75 51.17 47.76
N THR A 471 51.32 52.33 47.23
CA THR A 471 51.10 53.55 48.02
C THR A 471 49.71 53.58 48.68
N ALA A 472 48.76 52.77 48.21
CA ALA A 472 47.45 52.60 48.82
C ALA A 472 47.51 51.49 49.88
N LYS A 473 47.80 51.85 51.15
CA LYS A 473 47.77 50.94 52.30
C LYS A 473 46.35 50.44 52.61
N ILE A 474 45.87 49.47 51.84
CA ILE A 474 44.57 48.83 51.98
C ILE A 474 44.77 47.47 52.67
N SER A 475 44.00 47.22 53.73
CA SER A 475 44.05 45.97 54.51
C SER A 475 43.25 44.84 53.87
N GLU A 476 43.60 43.59 54.20
CA GLU A 476 43.06 42.34 53.60
C GLU A 476 41.52 42.16 53.66
N ASP A 477 40.78 42.95 54.45
CA ASP A 477 39.32 42.82 54.58
C ASP A 477 38.51 43.47 53.44
N ASP A 478 39.07 44.38 52.64
CA ASP A 478 38.35 45.06 51.54
C ASP A 478 38.27 44.24 50.23
N GLU A 479 38.98 43.11 50.15
CA GLU A 479 39.15 42.31 48.93
C GLU A 479 37.82 41.76 48.35
N LYS A 480 36.76 41.70 49.16
CA LYS A 480 35.43 41.17 48.76
C LYS A 480 34.49 42.22 48.17
N VAL A 481 34.80 43.52 48.26
CA VAL A 481 33.90 44.59 47.81
C VAL A 481 34.14 44.95 46.33
N VAL A 482 35.38 44.86 45.85
CA VAL A 482 35.77 45.24 44.47
C VAL A 482 35.11 44.33 43.40
N ILE A 483 34.88 43.06 43.71
CA ILE A 483 34.41 42.04 42.73
C ILE A 483 32.94 42.26 42.29
N ASN A 484 32.13 43.05 43.01
CA ASN A 484 30.67 43.10 42.83
C ASN A 484 30.10 44.39 42.21
N ASN A 485 30.92 45.37 41.82
CA ASN A 485 30.42 46.54 41.07
C ASN A 485 30.32 46.21 39.57
N ARG A 486 29.07 46.04 39.12
CA ARG A 486 28.72 45.55 37.78
C ARG A 486 28.89 46.63 36.70
N SER A 487 29.95 46.53 35.90
CA SER A 487 29.82 46.76 34.46
C SER A 487 29.43 45.44 33.77
N PHE A 488 28.78 45.51 32.61
CA PHE A 488 28.41 44.32 31.83
C PHE A 488 29.65 43.50 31.39
N ILE A 489 30.78 44.19 31.23
CA ILE A 489 32.09 43.64 30.83
C ILE A 489 32.67 42.69 31.89
N GLY A 490 32.55 43.03 33.19
CA GLY A 490 33.08 42.21 34.29
C GLY A 490 32.49 40.78 34.34
N SER A 491 31.20 40.63 33.98
CA SER A 491 30.52 39.32 33.96
C SER A 491 31.00 38.38 32.84
N ALA A 492 31.55 38.94 31.76
CA ALA A 492 32.09 38.15 30.65
C ALA A 492 33.51 37.65 30.96
N ILE A 493 34.36 38.53 31.52
CA ILE A 493 35.75 38.21 31.89
C ILE A 493 35.79 37.11 32.97
N VAL A 494 34.99 37.24 34.03
CA VAL A 494 34.96 36.26 35.15
C VAL A 494 34.58 34.83 34.70
N LYS A 495 33.90 34.66 33.56
CA LYS A 495 33.57 33.32 33.02
C LYS A 495 34.73 32.66 32.25
N ARG A 496 35.69 33.43 31.74
CA ARG A 496 36.84 32.95 30.96
C ARG A 496 38.16 32.99 31.72
N VAL A 497 38.17 33.43 32.98
CA VAL A 497 39.38 33.47 33.83
C VAL A 497 39.23 32.53 35.03
N LYS A 498 40.25 31.71 35.31
CA LYS A 498 40.32 30.87 36.53
C LYS A 498 41.73 30.81 37.11
N PRO A 499 41.88 30.74 38.45
CA PRO A 499 43.18 30.51 39.09
C PRO A 499 43.72 29.12 38.74
N CYS A 500 45.05 29.01 38.70
CA CYS A 500 45.74 27.73 38.66
C CYS A 500 45.39 26.90 39.91
N PRO A 501 45.02 25.61 39.80
CA PRO A 501 44.68 24.78 40.95
C PRO A 501 45.90 24.34 41.78
N ASN A 502 47.12 24.63 41.33
CA ASN A 502 48.31 24.46 42.15
C ASN A 502 48.31 25.51 43.27
N SER A 503 48.19 25.05 44.51
CA SER A 503 48.09 25.88 45.72
C SER A 503 49.25 26.85 45.92
N SER A 504 50.43 26.53 45.36
CA SER A 504 51.64 27.35 45.44
C SER A 504 51.76 28.38 44.31
N CYS A 505 50.87 28.34 43.31
CA CYS A 505 50.89 29.25 42.17
C CYS A 505 49.67 30.19 42.17
N GLN A 506 48.46 29.63 42.15
CA GLN A 506 47.14 30.32 42.14
C GLN A 506 46.91 31.45 41.10
N LYS A 507 47.90 31.81 40.29
CA LYS A 507 47.80 32.85 39.25
C LYS A 507 46.66 32.58 38.27
N LEU A 508 46.02 33.66 37.83
CA LEU A 508 44.86 33.64 36.95
C LEU A 508 45.30 33.32 35.51
N ASN A 509 44.66 32.32 34.89
CA ASN A 509 44.83 32.01 33.47
C ASN A 509 43.50 32.23 32.73
N VAL A 510 43.59 32.61 31.46
CA VAL A 510 42.45 32.91 30.58
C VAL A 510 42.23 31.75 29.61
N LYS A 511 40.99 31.28 29.45
CA LYS A 511 40.61 30.34 28.40
C LYS A 511 40.55 31.06 27.06
N MET A 512 41.50 30.75 26.17
CA MET A 512 41.53 31.22 24.78
C MET A 512 40.87 30.16 23.88
N GLY A 513 39.80 30.54 23.18
CA GLY A 513 39.00 29.59 22.40
C GLY A 513 38.25 28.57 23.26
N ASP A 514 37.99 27.40 22.68
CA ASP A 514 37.03 26.43 23.24
C ASP A 514 37.68 25.21 23.92
N ASP A 515 39.01 25.05 23.88
CA ASP A 515 39.72 23.95 24.57
C ASP A 515 39.76 24.16 26.10
N ASN A 516 39.25 23.18 26.84
CA ASN A 516 39.27 23.14 28.30
C ASN A 516 40.60 22.65 28.87
N LEU A 517 41.55 22.18 28.06
CA LEU A 517 42.94 21.94 28.49
C LEU A 517 43.69 23.27 28.63
N ILE A 518 44.01 23.66 29.85
CA ILE A 518 44.82 24.85 30.15
C ILE A 518 46.16 24.40 30.71
N ILE A 519 47.23 25.00 30.20
CA ILE A 519 48.58 24.91 30.77
C ILE A 519 48.84 26.26 31.43
N CYS A 520 49.21 26.27 32.71
CA CYS A 520 49.49 27.52 33.40
C CYS A 520 50.81 28.12 32.90
N ASN A 521 50.81 29.37 32.43
CA ASN A 521 52.01 29.99 31.86
C ASN A 521 53.14 30.19 32.89
N ASP A 522 52.82 30.24 34.19
CA ASP A 522 53.78 30.51 35.26
C ASP A 522 54.39 29.25 35.91
N CYS A 523 53.64 28.15 36.01
CA CYS A 523 54.09 26.91 36.66
C CYS A 523 53.99 25.67 35.77
N LEU A 524 53.51 25.81 34.53
CA LEU A 524 53.33 24.75 33.51
C LEU A 524 52.40 23.59 33.92
N GLU A 525 51.73 23.69 35.07
CA GLU A 525 50.71 22.74 35.51
C GLU A 525 49.55 22.67 34.51
N GLN A 526 49.19 21.46 34.08
CA GLN A 526 48.07 21.22 33.18
C GLN A 526 46.78 20.99 33.98
N TYR A 527 45.71 21.67 33.64
CA TYR A 527 44.42 21.53 34.33
C TYR A 527 43.22 21.71 33.40
N CYS A 528 42.08 21.13 33.81
CA CYS A 528 40.82 21.29 33.11
C CYS A 528 40.13 22.60 33.53
N PHE A 529 39.92 23.54 32.59
CA PHE A 529 39.23 24.80 32.85
C PHE A 529 37.81 24.58 33.37
N SER A 530 37.06 23.62 32.81
CA SER A 530 35.68 23.36 33.21
C SER A 530 35.57 23.03 34.71
N CYS A 531 36.28 21.98 35.17
CA CYS A 531 36.19 21.51 36.55
C CYS A 531 37.25 22.05 37.52
N ALA A 532 38.20 22.87 37.05
CA ALA A 532 39.32 23.45 37.81
C ALA A 532 40.17 22.42 38.59
N LYS A 533 40.50 21.28 37.96
CA LYS A 533 41.34 20.22 38.56
C LYS A 533 42.58 19.96 37.70
N PRO A 534 43.75 19.70 38.31
CA PRO A 534 44.95 19.30 37.58
C PRO A 534 44.71 17.97 36.84
N ILE A 535 45.32 17.83 35.67
CA ILE A 535 45.19 16.67 34.78
C ILE A 535 46.55 16.30 34.20
N ASN A 536 46.77 15.01 34.00
CA ASN A 536 47.99 14.52 33.36
C ASN A 536 47.60 13.85 32.04
N GLY A 537 47.76 14.60 30.94
CA GLY A 537 47.37 14.18 29.60
C GLY A 537 45.85 14.10 29.34
N LEU A 538 45.50 13.64 28.13
CA LEU A 538 44.15 13.78 27.57
C LEU A 538 43.10 12.80 28.11
N GLN A 539 43.47 11.84 28.96
CA GLN A 539 42.57 10.80 29.47
C GLN A 539 41.40 11.36 30.29
N HIS A 540 41.58 12.53 30.93
CA HIS A 540 40.50 13.24 31.63
C HIS A 540 39.30 13.50 30.70
N PHE A 541 39.58 13.90 29.46
CA PHE A 541 38.56 14.33 28.50
C PHE A 541 37.82 13.18 27.80
N GLN A 542 38.26 11.94 28.00
CA GLN A 542 37.58 10.75 27.47
C GLN A 542 36.52 10.19 28.44
N LYS A 543 36.46 10.70 29.68
CA LYS A 543 35.67 10.07 30.77
C LYS A 543 34.93 11.00 31.73
N LYS A 544 35.30 12.29 31.86
CA LYS A 544 34.75 13.16 32.92
C LYS A 544 34.30 14.56 32.51
N CYS A 545 34.95 15.20 31.54
CA CYS A 545 34.59 16.54 31.03
C CYS A 545 34.93 16.60 29.55
N ASP A 546 34.18 17.37 28.75
CA ASP A 546 34.49 17.52 27.33
C ASP A 546 35.73 18.39 27.10
N ARG A 547 36.54 18.06 26.08
CA ARG A 547 37.74 18.84 25.75
C ARG A 547 37.37 20.17 25.11
N TYR A 548 36.49 20.15 24.12
CA TYR A 548 36.02 21.35 23.43
C TYR A 548 34.55 21.59 23.80
N THR A 549 34.15 22.85 23.97
CA THR A 549 32.80 23.28 24.38
C THR A 549 32.11 24.10 23.31
#